data_AF-A0A366I7C4-F1
#
_entry.id   AF-A0A366I7C4-F1
#
_cell.length_a   1.000
_cell.length_b   1.000
_cell.length_c   1.000
_cell.angle_alpha   90.00
_cell.angle_beta   90.00
_cell.angle_gamma   90.00
#
_symmetry.space_group_name_H-M   'P 1'
#
loop_
_entity.id
_entity.type
_entity.pdbx_description
1 polymer ?
#
loop_
_entity_poly.entity_id
_entity_poly.type
_entity_poly.pdbx_seq_one_letter_code
_entity_poly.pdbx_strand_id
1 'polypeptide(L)' 'MFCVIYRSTKRDQTYLYVEKKDDFSRVPEELMKSFGTPHLAML' A
#
# COMPACT_ATOMS: atom_id res chain seq x y z
N MET A 1 5.07 -3.12 -17.13
CA MET A 1 4.16 -2.59 -16.09
C MET A 1 4.96 -2.61 -14.79
N PHE A 2 5.27 -1.45 -14.22
CA PHE A 2 6.00 -1.37 -12.94
C PHE A 2 4.95 -1.28 -11.82
N CYS A 3 5.08 -2.10 -10.78
CA CYS A 3 4.12 -2.16 -9.67
C CYS A 3 4.89 -2.00 -8.36
N VAL A 4 4.62 -0.94 -7.63
CA VAL A 4 5.20 -0.73 -6.31
C VAL A 4 4.36 -1.46 -5.28
N ILE A 5 5.02 -2.28 -4.46
CA ILE A 5 4.38 -3.09 -3.44
C ILE A 5 4.67 -2.44 -2.09
N TYR A 6 3.60 -2.06 -1.39
CA TYR A 6 3.66 -1.58 -0.02
C TYR A 6 3.16 -2.67 0.93
N ARG A 7 3.74 -2.75 2.12
CA ARG A 7 3.27 -3.59 3.23
C ARG A 7 2.68 -2.72 4.33
N SER A 8 1.66 -3.23 5.01
CA SER A 8 1.16 -2.60 6.23
C SER A 8 2.16 -2.81 7.38
N THR A 9 2.28 -1.81 8.24
CA THR A 9 3.00 -1.91 9.52
C THR A 9 2.12 -2.40 10.66
N LYS A 10 0.79 -2.34 10.48
CA LYS A 10 -0.20 -2.72 11.51
C LYS A 10 -0.70 -4.16 11.37
N ARG A 11 -0.72 -4.70 10.15
CA ARG A 11 -1.18 -6.05 9.86
C ARG A 11 -0.10 -6.82 9.11
N ASP A 12 0.29 -7.94 9.69
CA ASP A 12 1.19 -8.87 9.01
C ASP A 12 0.48 -9.46 7.77
N GLN A 13 1.26 -9.79 6.74
CA GLN A 13 0.76 -10.33 5.45
C GLN A 13 -0.21 -9.44 4.65
N THR A 14 -0.34 -8.15 4.97
CA THR A 14 -1.19 -7.22 4.20
C THR A 14 -0.33 -6.39 3.23
N TYR A 15 -0.60 -6.53 1.93
CA TYR A 15 0.14 -5.87 0.86
C TYR A 15 -0.78 -5.03 -0.03
N LEU A 16 -0.25 -3.93 -0.52
CA LEU A 16 -0.95 -2.99 -1.39
C LEU A 16 -0.12 -2.79 -2.66
N TYR A 17 -0.75 -3.05 -3.80
CA TYR A 17 -0.12 -2.99 -5.12
C TYR A 17 -0.58 -1.72 -5.80
N VAL A 18 0.38 -0.84 -6.15
CA VAL A 18 0.08 0.41 -6.85
C VAL A 18 0.93 0.55 -8.09
N GLU A 19 0.34 1.11 -9.14
CA GLU A 19 1.01 1.32 -10.43
C GLU A 19 2.04 2.46 -10.37
N LYS A 20 1.92 3.35 -9.38
CA LYS A 20 2.83 4.47 -9.13
C LYS A 20 3.17 4.56 -7.66
N LYS A 21 4.44 4.88 -7.39
CA LYS A 21 4.93 5.21 -6.06
C LYS A 21 4.14 6.40 -5.50
N ASP A 22 3.63 6.27 -4.27
CA ASP A 22 2.83 7.27 -3.55
C ASP A 22 1.45 7.60 -4.16
N ASP A 23 1.00 6.83 -5.17
CA ASP A 23 -0.33 6.99 -5.77
C ASP A 23 -1.34 6.09 -5.05
N PHE A 24 -1.94 6.65 -3.99
CA PHE A 24 -3.00 5.98 -3.22
C PHE A 24 -4.40 6.50 -3.55
N SER A 25 -4.55 7.29 -4.62
CA SER A 25 -5.83 7.92 -5.00
C SER A 25 -6.95 6.92 -5.29
N ARG A 26 -6.59 5.68 -5.65
CA ARG A 26 -7.54 4.60 -5.90
C ARG A 26 -7.87 3.78 -4.66
N VAL A 27 -7.16 4.01 -3.55
CA VAL A 27 -7.35 3.28 -2.30
C VAL A 27 -8.38 4.02 -1.45
N PRO A 28 -9.49 3.37 -1.06
CA PRO A 28 -10.47 3.98 -0.17
C PRO A 28 -9.82 4.39 1.16
N GLU A 29 -10.23 5.54 1.71
CA GLU A 29 -9.71 6.03 2.99
C GLU A 29 -9.93 5.06 4.15
N GLU A 30 -11.01 4.28 4.13
CA GLU A 30 -11.29 3.25 5.14
C GLU A 30 -10.26 2.11 5.10
N LEU A 31 -9.84 1.73 3.89
CA LEU A 31 -8.81 0.71 3.68
C LEU A 31 -7.45 1.25 4.08
N MET A 32 -7.12 2.50 3.71
CA MET A 32 -5.92 3.21 4.18
C MET A 32 -5.86 3.34 5.70
N LYS A 33 -6.99 3.66 6.37
CA LYS A 33 -7.07 3.70 7.85
C LYS A 33 -6.73 2.36 8.48
N SER A 34 -7.26 1.28 7.92
CA SER A 34 -6.97 -0.09 8.36
C SER A 34 -5.54 -0.52 8.04
N PHE A 35 -5.00 -0.07 6.90
CA PHE A 35 -3.65 -0.35 6.44
C PHE A 35 -2.59 0.40 7.25
N GLY A 36 -2.90 1.60 7.75
CA GLY A 36 -1.95 2.44 8.46
C GLY A 36 -0.90 3.03 7.53
N THR A 37 0.33 3.16 8.01
CA THR A 37 1.42 3.74 7.22
C THR A 37 1.98 2.71 6.24
N PRO A 38 1.84 2.93 4.91
CA PRO A 38 2.39 2.02 3.93
C PRO A 38 3.91 2.07 3.91
N HIS A 39 4.55 0.90 4.05
CA HIS A 39 6.00 0.77 3.98
C HIS A 39 6.39 0.12 2.66
N LEU A 40 7.35 0.69 1.93
CA LEU A 40 7.83 0.10 0.68
C LEU A 40 8.42 -1.30 0.95
N ALA A 41 7.83 -2.33 0.34
CA ALA A 41 8.30 -3.69 0.45
C ALA A 41 9.17 -4.07 -0.76
N MET A 42 8.65 -3.84 -1.97
CA MET A 42 9.28 -4.24 -3.24
C MET A 42 8.91 -3.28 -4.37
N LEU A 43 9.74 -3.20 -5.42
CA LEU A 43 9.58 -2.36 -6.62
C LEU A 43 9.22 -3.18 -7.86
#